data_AF-W2NZD0-F1
#
_entry.id   AF-W2NZD0-F1
#
_cell.length_a   1.000
_cell.length_b   1.000
_cell.length_c   1.000
_cell.angle_alpha   90.00
_cell.angle_beta   90.00
_cell.angle_gamma   90.00
#
_symmetry.space_group_name_H-M   'P 1'
#
loop_
_entity.id
_entity.type
_entity.pdbx_description
1 polymer ?
#
loop_
_entity_poly.entity_id
_entity_poly.type
_entity_poly.pdbx_seq_one_letter_code
_entity_poly.pdbx_strand_id
1 'polypeptide(L)'
;MLHKQLLQPKDEGFLAAPPPPPSPARKRRRPASSGHTLVQFDDWVTTTYYCPDCSNGDAKFYLCGKARRGGDKTCFQVWHEDFACGDKIPAHLGKRVVLRRAPKAVGDRKKTRWEILREDNGSAADEAES
;
A
#
# COMPACT_ATOMS: atom_id res chain seq x y z
N MET A 1 -47.93 39.88 -33.75
CA MET A 1 -48.43 38.79 -32.89
C MET A 1 -48.06 37.47 -33.56
N LEU A 2 -47.01 36.79 -33.11
CA LEU A 2 -46.56 35.54 -33.71
C LEU A 2 -47.03 34.37 -32.83
N HIS A 3 -47.97 33.58 -33.37
CA HIS A 3 -48.41 32.34 -32.77
C HIS A 3 -47.24 31.33 -32.79
N LYS A 4 -47.02 30.63 -31.69
CA LYS A 4 -46.14 29.45 -31.67
C LYS A 4 -47.03 28.22 -31.62
N GLN A 5 -47.25 27.59 -32.77
CA GLN A 5 -47.83 26.24 -32.79
C GLN A 5 -46.76 25.26 -32.33
N LEU A 6 -47.02 24.58 -31.22
CA LEU A 6 -46.16 23.52 -30.70
C LEU A 6 -46.52 22.23 -31.46
N LEU A 7 -45.66 21.81 -32.39
CA LEU A 7 -45.81 20.54 -33.08
C LEU A 7 -45.56 19.40 -32.07
N GLN A 8 -46.61 18.71 -31.66
CA GLN A 8 -46.50 17.54 -30.77
C GLN A 8 -45.97 16.33 -31.56
N PRO A 9 -44.83 15.72 -31.17
CA PRO A 9 -44.36 14.47 -31.79
C PRO A 9 -45.30 13.31 -31.41
N LYS A 10 -45.60 12.46 -32.40
CA LYS A 10 -46.40 11.23 -32.26
C LYS A 10 -45.47 10.08 -31.84
N ASP A 11 -45.86 9.30 -30.84
CA ASP A 11 -45.08 8.21 -30.20
C ASP A 11 -45.02 6.90 -31.02
N GLU A 12 -45.22 6.97 -32.33
CA GLU A 12 -45.45 5.76 -33.13
C GLU A 12 -44.14 5.33 -33.81
N GLY A 13 -43.23 4.67 -33.08
CA GLY A 13 -42.06 4.08 -33.74
C GLY A 13 -40.88 3.58 -32.91
N PHE A 14 -40.95 3.46 -31.58
CA PHE A 14 -39.85 2.87 -30.80
C PHE A 14 -40.06 1.37 -30.58
N LEU A 15 -39.96 0.59 -31.66
CA LEU A 15 -39.72 -0.84 -31.53
C LEU A 15 -38.25 -1.04 -31.17
N ALA A 16 -38.00 -1.49 -29.95
CA ALA A 16 -36.66 -1.82 -29.47
C ALA A 16 -36.04 -2.89 -30.38
N ALA A 17 -34.98 -2.51 -31.11
CA ALA A 17 -34.21 -3.46 -31.89
C ALA A 17 -33.60 -4.52 -30.94
N PRO A 18 -33.62 -5.81 -31.31
CA PRO A 18 -32.99 -6.85 -30.49
C PRO A 18 -31.48 -6.56 -30.34
N PRO A 19 -30.89 -6.85 -29.17
CA PRO A 19 -29.48 -6.57 -28.93
C PRO A 19 -28.60 -7.37 -29.92
N PRO A 20 -27.51 -6.79 -30.43
CA PRO A 20 -26.59 -7.51 -31.30
C PRO A 20 -25.98 -8.72 -30.56
N PRO A 21 -25.64 -9.81 -31.27
CA PRO A 21 -24.99 -10.97 -30.66
C PRO A 21 -23.63 -10.59 -30.05
N PRO A 22 -23.19 -11.27 -28.97
CA PRO A 22 -21.91 -10.97 -28.34
C PRO A 22 -20.76 -11.29 -29.30
N SER A 23 -19.96 -10.28 -29.63
CA SER A 23 -18.71 -10.44 -30.40
C SER A 23 -17.75 -11.39 -29.67
N PRO A 24 -17.02 -12.27 -30.38
CA PRO A 24 -16.04 -13.14 -29.74
C PRO A 24 -14.98 -12.30 -29.04
N ALA A 25 -14.80 -12.54 -27.74
CA ALA A 25 -13.87 -11.81 -26.90
C ALA A 25 -12.44 -11.99 -27.43
N ARG A 26 -11.94 -10.97 -28.16
CA ARG A 26 -10.53 -10.86 -28.48
C ARG A 26 -9.78 -10.73 -27.15
N LYS A 27 -9.12 -11.81 -26.70
CA LYS A 27 -8.20 -11.78 -25.57
C LYS A 27 -7.17 -10.70 -25.85
N ARG A 28 -7.34 -9.53 -25.24
CA ARG A 28 -6.32 -8.47 -25.21
C ARG A 28 -5.12 -9.06 -24.49
N ARG A 29 -4.15 -9.59 -25.25
CA ARG A 29 -2.83 -9.91 -24.72
C ARG A 29 -2.30 -8.60 -24.15
N ARG A 30 -2.17 -8.53 -22.82
CA ARG A 30 -1.46 -7.43 -22.17
C ARG A 30 -0.06 -7.41 -22.79
N PRO A 31 0.44 -6.26 -23.29
CA PRO A 31 1.84 -6.16 -23.65
C PRO A 31 2.66 -6.59 -22.43
N ALA A 32 3.69 -7.41 -22.64
CA ALA A 32 4.62 -7.75 -21.58
C ALA A 32 5.12 -6.43 -20.98
N SER A 33 4.91 -6.25 -19.68
CA SER A 33 5.34 -5.08 -18.92
C SER A 33 6.80 -4.82 -19.27
N SER A 34 7.05 -3.76 -20.03
CA SER A 34 8.39 -3.30 -20.36
C SER A 34 9.05 -2.88 -19.06
N GLY A 35 9.86 -3.77 -18.50
CA GLY A 35 10.99 -3.47 -17.62
C GLY A 35 10.79 -2.43 -16.52
N HIS A 36 9.63 -2.38 -15.84
CA HIS A 36 9.63 -1.81 -14.50
C HIS A 36 10.35 -2.82 -13.61
N THR A 37 11.68 -2.74 -13.59
CA THR A 37 12.48 -3.24 -12.47
C THR A 37 11.84 -2.63 -11.25
N LEU A 38 11.10 -3.45 -10.49
CA LEU A 38 10.72 -3.07 -9.15
C LEU A 38 12.03 -3.04 -8.40
N VAL A 39 12.67 -1.87 -8.36
CA VAL A 39 13.79 -1.60 -7.48
C VAL A 39 13.18 -1.71 -6.09
N GLN A 40 13.22 -2.91 -5.53
CA GLN A 40 12.98 -3.13 -4.11
C GLN A 40 14.04 -2.31 -3.40
N PHE A 41 13.65 -1.13 -2.91
CA PHE A 41 14.48 -0.33 -2.01
C PHE A 41 14.54 -1.03 -0.65
N ASP A 42 15.03 -2.26 -0.57
CA ASP A 42 14.96 -3.12 0.64
C ASP A 42 15.77 -2.56 1.83
N ASP A 43 16.47 -1.43 1.66
CA ASP A 43 17.05 -0.62 2.75
C ASP A 43 15.99 0.19 3.55
N TRP A 44 14.73 0.19 3.11
CA TRP A 44 13.64 1.00 3.65
C TRP A 44 12.92 0.42 4.89
N VAL A 45 13.16 -0.85 5.24
CA VAL A 45 12.18 -1.63 6.02
C VAL A 45 12.24 -1.39 7.52
N THR A 46 13.38 -1.05 8.10
CA THR A 46 13.47 -0.91 9.56
C THR A 46 14.63 0.00 9.94
N THR A 47 14.33 1.12 10.59
CA THR A 47 15.36 1.95 11.24
C THR A 47 15.17 1.85 12.75
N THR A 48 16.27 1.64 13.47
CA THR A 48 16.28 1.74 14.94
C THR A 48 16.47 3.17 15.40
N TYR A 49 16.80 4.09 14.48
CA TYR A 49 17.05 5.49 14.78
C TYR A 49 15.72 6.24 14.89
N TYR A 50 15.52 6.87 16.05
CA TYR A 50 14.35 7.68 16.34
C TYR A 50 14.78 9.04 16.87
N CYS A 51 13.93 10.05 16.70
CA CYS A 51 14.17 11.36 17.27
C CYS A 51 13.68 11.40 18.73
N PRO A 52 14.55 11.63 19.74
CA PRO A 52 14.13 11.70 21.13
C PRO A 52 13.25 12.93 21.40
N ASP A 53 13.51 14.06 20.75
CA ASP A 53 12.79 15.32 21.00
C ASP A 53 11.36 15.29 20.45
N CYS A 54 11.15 14.60 19.32
CA CYS A 54 9.82 14.43 18.73
C CYS A 54 9.06 13.21 19.29
N SER A 55 9.74 12.29 19.98
CA SER A 55 9.10 11.10 20.53
C SER A 55 8.48 11.39 21.88
N ASN A 56 7.31 10.82 22.15
CA ASN A 56 6.61 10.98 23.43
C ASN A 56 6.28 9.61 24.03
N GLY A 57 6.98 9.25 25.11
CA GLY A 57 6.85 7.94 25.75
C GLY A 57 7.11 6.78 24.78
N ASP A 58 6.11 5.91 24.61
CA ASP A 58 6.18 4.77 23.68
C ASP A 58 5.96 5.16 22.21
N ALA A 59 5.43 6.36 21.94
CA ALA A 59 5.23 6.88 20.60
C ALA A 59 6.55 7.42 20.03
N LYS A 60 7.32 6.51 19.43
CA LYS A 60 8.63 6.80 18.83
C LYS A 60 8.52 7.26 17.37
N PHE A 61 9.18 8.37 17.05
CA PHE A 61 9.28 8.93 15.71
C PHE A 61 10.54 8.42 15.01
N TYR A 62 10.37 7.42 14.16
CA TYR A 62 11.48 6.77 13.46
C TYR A 62 11.85 7.50 12.16
N LEU A 63 13.14 7.81 12.02
CA LEU A 63 13.70 8.56 10.89
C LEU A 63 14.98 7.90 10.39
N CYS A 64 15.30 8.01 9.10
CA CYS A 64 16.57 7.50 8.59
C CYS A 64 17.74 8.42 9.00
N GLY A 65 18.74 7.87 9.67
CA GLY A 65 19.99 8.57 10.02
C GLY A 65 21.01 8.66 8.88
N LYS A 66 20.74 8.04 7.71
CA LYS A 66 21.62 8.07 6.54
C LYS A 66 20.99 8.90 5.42
N ALA A 67 21.82 9.70 4.73
CA ALA A 67 21.39 10.43 3.54
C ALA A 67 20.94 9.44 2.45
N ARG A 68 19.90 9.80 1.70
CA ARG A 68 19.44 9.00 0.57
C ARG A 68 20.40 9.13 -0.61
N ARG A 69 20.46 8.12 -1.47
CA ARG A 69 21.23 8.23 -2.73
C ARG A 69 20.72 9.43 -3.53
N GLY A 70 21.63 10.34 -3.89
CA GLY A 70 21.31 11.57 -4.62
C GLY A 70 20.84 12.74 -3.75
N GLY A 71 20.98 12.65 -2.42
CA GLY A 71 20.77 13.78 -1.52
C GLY A 71 21.93 13.96 -0.53
N ASP A 72 22.07 15.17 -0.03
CA ASP A 72 23.00 15.60 1.01
C ASP A 72 22.38 15.48 2.42
N LYS A 73 21.07 15.71 2.53
CA LYS A 73 20.34 15.64 3.79
C LYS A 73 19.82 14.24 4.15
N THR A 74 19.90 13.93 5.43
CA THR A 74 19.25 12.77 6.05
C THR A 74 17.75 13.03 6.25
N CYS A 75 16.95 11.97 6.47
CA CYS A 75 15.54 12.16 6.85
C CYS A 75 15.39 12.92 8.18
N PHE A 76 16.38 12.79 9.09
CA PHE A 76 16.41 13.56 10.33
C PHE A 76 16.57 15.07 10.06
N GLN A 77 17.53 15.45 9.23
CA GLN A 77 17.77 16.86 8.87
C GLN A 77 16.57 17.45 8.14
N VAL A 78 15.99 16.75 7.16
CA VAL A 78 14.78 17.24 6.47
C VAL A 78 13.61 17.43 7.46
N TRP A 79 13.44 16.51 8.41
CA TRP A 79 12.37 16.61 9.41
C TRP A 79 12.53 17.82 10.33
N HIS A 80 13.75 18.08 10.83
CA HIS A 80 14.01 19.17 11.77
C HIS A 80 14.20 20.54 11.10
N GLU A 81 14.98 20.60 10.02
CA GLU A 81 15.33 21.85 9.35
C GLU A 81 14.20 22.34 8.42
N ASP A 82 13.74 21.47 7.51
CA ASP A 82 12.84 21.88 6.42
C ASP A 82 11.37 21.83 6.86
N PHE A 83 11.00 20.83 7.66
CA PHE A 83 9.62 20.64 8.13
C PHE A 83 9.36 21.14 9.55
N ALA A 84 10.38 21.63 10.26
CA ALA A 84 10.27 22.12 11.64
C ALA A 84 9.50 21.15 12.55
N CYS A 85 9.97 19.91 12.65
CA CYS A 85 9.33 18.84 13.43
C CYS A 85 7.89 18.49 13.00
N GLY A 86 7.48 18.88 11.79
CA GLY A 86 6.16 18.59 11.23
C GLY A 86 5.27 19.82 11.05
N ASP A 87 5.62 20.96 11.65
CA ASP A 87 4.80 22.18 11.61
C ASP A 87 4.75 22.83 10.21
N LYS A 88 5.84 22.71 9.45
CA LYS A 88 6.02 23.35 8.14
C LYS A 88 5.99 22.36 6.99
N ILE A 89 5.28 21.24 7.14
CA ILE A 89 5.11 20.28 6.04
C ILE A 89 4.31 20.96 4.91
N PRO A 90 4.87 21.07 3.70
CA PRO A 90 4.16 21.70 2.59
C PRO A 90 2.86 20.96 2.25
N ALA A 91 1.77 21.68 1.96
CA ALA A 91 0.45 21.09 1.71
C ALA A 91 0.45 20.04 0.59
N HIS A 92 1.28 20.25 -0.45
CA HIS A 92 1.44 19.29 -1.56
C HIS A 92 2.16 17.99 -1.15
N LEU A 93 2.87 17.99 -0.02
CA LEU A 93 3.60 16.84 0.53
C LEU A 93 2.90 16.20 1.73
N GLY A 94 1.99 16.89 2.42
CA GLY A 94 1.38 16.44 3.68
C GLY A 94 1.14 14.93 3.78
N LYS A 95 0.25 14.40 2.93
CA LYS A 95 -0.11 12.95 2.94
C LYS A 95 0.99 12.01 2.42
N ARG A 96 2.01 12.55 1.75
CA ARG A 96 3.13 11.81 1.18
C ARG A 96 4.31 11.70 2.14
N VAL A 97 4.37 12.55 3.17
CA VAL A 97 5.38 12.44 4.24
C VAL A 97 4.93 11.34 5.20
N VAL A 98 5.63 10.22 5.19
CA VAL A 98 5.35 9.06 6.04
C VAL A 98 6.57 8.77 6.90
N LEU A 99 6.37 8.68 8.21
CA LEU A 99 7.40 8.28 9.16
C LEU A 99 7.76 6.81 8.99
N ARG A 100 8.98 6.43 9.40
CA ARG A 100 9.38 5.02 9.33
C ARG A 100 8.59 4.21 10.35
N ARG A 101 8.40 2.93 10.03
CA ARG A 101 7.84 1.98 10.99
C ARG A 101 8.88 1.68 12.06
N ALA A 102 8.39 1.45 13.27
CA ALA A 102 9.20 0.90 14.34
C ALA A 102 9.88 -0.40 13.88
N PRO A 103 11.11 -0.68 14.36
CA PRO A 103 11.70 -1.98 14.16
C PRO A 103 10.76 -3.04 14.73
N LYS A 104 10.56 -4.13 13.98
CA LYS A 104 9.86 -5.28 14.55
C LYS A 104 10.66 -5.71 15.78
N ALA A 105 9.98 -5.80 16.92
CA ALA A 105 10.53 -6.52 18.06
C ALA A 105 11.01 -7.87 17.55
N VAL A 106 12.22 -8.28 17.95
CA VAL A 106 12.72 -9.63 17.71
C VAL A 106 11.84 -10.54 18.56
N GLY A 107 10.68 -10.89 18.01
CA GLY A 107 9.78 -11.88 18.58
C GLY A 107 10.19 -13.25 18.08
N ASP A 108 9.90 -14.26 18.89
CA ASP A 108 10.06 -15.65 18.52
C ASP A 108 9.52 -15.90 17.11
N ARG A 109 10.30 -16.64 16.33
CA ARG A 109 9.90 -17.05 14.99
C ARG A 109 8.54 -17.72 15.08
N LYS A 110 7.53 -17.11 14.44
CA LYS A 110 6.23 -17.77 14.30
C LYS A 110 6.47 -19.12 13.64
N LYS A 111 6.09 -20.20 14.34
CA LYS A 111 6.19 -21.56 13.80
C LYS A 111 5.47 -21.60 12.46
N THR A 112 6.15 -22.19 11.48
CA THR A 112 5.55 -22.47 10.18
C THR A 112 4.44 -23.51 10.36
N ARG A 113 3.47 -23.50 9.44
CA ARG A 113 2.37 -24.48 9.44
C ARG A 113 2.85 -25.94 9.53
N TRP A 114 4.02 -26.23 8.96
CA TRP A 114 4.66 -27.54 9.01
C TRP A 114 5.19 -27.92 10.40
N GLU A 115 5.70 -26.95 11.15
CA GLU A 115 6.21 -27.18 12.51
C GLU A 115 5.06 -27.49 13.47
N ILE A 116 3.93 -26.79 13.33
CA ILE A 116 2.72 -27.04 14.13
C ILE A 116 2.23 -28.48 13.90
N LEU A 117 2.14 -28.90 12.62
CA LEU A 117 1.63 -30.23 12.26
C LEU A 117 2.50 -31.39 12.78
N ARG A 118 3.81 -31.18 12.92
CA ARG A 118 4.74 -32.22 13.42
C ARG A 118 4.60 -32.44 14.92
N GLU A 119 4.26 -31.40 15.67
CA GLU A 119 4.10 -31.46 17.13
C GLU A 119 2.78 -32.16 17.51
N ASP A 120 1.69 -31.89 16.79
CA ASP A 120 0.40 -32.61 16.98
C ASP A 120 0.49 -34.13 16.74
N ASN A 121 1.41 -34.57 15.86
CA ASN A 121 1.63 -35.99 15.55
C ASN A 121 2.60 -36.68 16.53
N GLY A 122 3.19 -35.95 17.48
CA GLY A 122 4.20 -36.46 18.42
C GLY A 122 3.66 -36.88 19.79
N SER A 123 2.39 -36.58 20.11
CA SER A 123 1.80 -36.84 21.45
C SER A 123 0.92 -38.09 21.50
N ALA A 124 0.97 -38.97 20.50
CA ALA A 124 0.18 -40.21 20.42
C ALA A 124 1.05 -41.47 20.37
N ALA A 125 2.12 -41.51 21.17
CA ALA A 125 2.98 -42.69 21.30
C ALA A 125 3.63 -42.76 22.69
N ASP A 126 2.82 -42.79 23.74
CA ASP A 126 3.19 -43.38 25.03
C ASP A 126 1.90 -43.91 25.64
N GLU A 127 1.63 -45.19 25.45
CA GLU A 127 0.67 -46.04 26.18
C GLU A 127 0.57 -47.37 25.41
N ALA A 128 1.48 -48.31 25.68
CA ALA A 128 1.25 -49.77 25.66
C ALA A 128 2.58 -50.55 25.60
N GLU A 129 3.16 -50.87 26.76
CA GLU A 129 3.78 -52.19 26.98
C GLU A 129 3.86 -52.47 28.50
N SER A 130 2.92 -53.29 28.99
CA SER A 130 3.07 -54.13 30.19
C SER A 130 2.16 -55.34 30.05
#